data_AF-A0A673W1L7-F1
#
_entry.id   AF-A0A673W1L7-F1
#
_cell.length_a   1.000
_cell.length_b   1.000
_cell.length_c   1.000
_cell.angle_alpha   90.00
_cell.angle_beta   90.00
_cell.angle_gamma   90.00
#
_symmetry.space_group_name_H-M   'P 1'
#
loop_
_entity.id
_entity.type
_entity.pdbx_description
1 polymer ?
#
loop_
_entity_poly.entity_id
_entity_poly.type
_entity_poly.pdbx_seq_one_letter_code
_entity_poly.pdbx_strand_id
1 'polypeptide(L)'
;PLSFSVLSNPASLSVSPDRSQFFKYESVSLSCEVQGNSARWRVVRNTTRGNLSECNTDWGKQQGSSCNVSLTPSHSGVYWCESGSGEHSNAVNITVPAGAVILESPALPVTEGDSVTLRCRYQETPSDLTAVFYKDGSLIRAESSGEMTIPAVSKSDEGLYKCSSSKGESPESWMTVTDLSLSDLSPPASLSVSPDRSQFFKYESVSLSCEVQGNSAGWRVVRNTSRGILSECNTDWGKQQGSSCVVSLIPSYSGVYWCESGSGEHSNAVNISGMK
;
A
#
# COMPACT_ATOMS: atom_id res chain seq x y z
N PRO A 1 -30.52 15.64 10.58
CA PRO A 1 -29.22 15.25 11.15
C PRO A 1 -28.78 13.90 10.57
N LEU A 2 -28.08 13.94 9.44
CA LEU A 2 -27.56 12.73 8.79
C LEU A 2 -26.14 12.50 9.33
N SER A 3 -26.00 11.44 10.10
CA SER A 3 -24.72 10.92 10.56
C SER A 3 -23.98 10.28 9.39
N PHE A 4 -22.90 10.90 8.94
CA PHE A 4 -21.98 10.31 7.96
C PHE A 4 -21.08 9.31 8.70
N SER A 5 -21.17 8.02 8.35
CA SER A 5 -20.20 7.01 8.75
C SER A 5 -19.06 7.02 7.73
N VAL A 6 -17.89 7.47 8.17
CA VAL A 6 -16.62 7.51 7.43
C VAL A 6 -16.23 6.08 7.03
N LEU A 7 -15.92 5.86 5.75
CA LEU A 7 -15.41 4.59 5.23
C LEU A 7 -13.88 4.63 5.28
N SER A 8 -13.32 4.49 6.48
CA SER A 8 -11.88 4.24 6.67
C SER A 8 -11.56 2.82 6.22
N ASN A 9 -10.31 2.54 5.82
CA ASN A 9 -9.83 1.16 5.75
C ASN A 9 -10.18 0.45 7.07
N PRO A 10 -10.74 -0.77 7.03
CA PRO A 10 -11.19 -1.43 8.25
C PRO A 10 -10.00 -1.76 9.18
N ALA A 11 -8.77 -1.83 8.64
CA ALA A 11 -7.54 -1.84 9.41
C ALA A 11 -6.37 -1.11 8.72
N SER A 12 -5.46 -0.58 9.54
CA SER A 12 -4.14 -0.04 9.17
C SER A 12 -3.04 -0.91 9.76
N LEU A 13 -1.98 -1.15 8.99
CA LEU A 13 -0.74 -1.72 9.49
C LEU A 13 0.16 -0.59 9.99
N SER A 14 0.56 -0.65 11.26
CA SER A 14 1.59 0.20 11.83
C SER A 14 2.92 -0.52 12.01
N VAL A 15 4.02 0.24 11.92
CA VAL A 15 5.40 -0.26 12.00
C VAL A 15 6.12 0.47 13.13
N SER A 16 6.69 -0.27 14.07
CA SER A 16 7.45 0.29 15.18
C SER A 16 8.84 -0.37 15.30
N PRO A 17 9.95 0.40 15.23
CA PRO A 17 10.01 1.83 14.86
C PRO A 17 9.58 2.06 13.40
N ASP A 18 9.06 3.26 13.08
CA ASP A 18 8.61 3.65 11.73
C ASP A 18 9.80 3.83 10.78
N ARG A 19 10.30 2.71 10.26
CA ARG A 19 11.45 2.65 9.36
C ARG A 19 11.24 1.57 8.31
N SER A 20 11.66 1.83 7.08
CA SER A 20 11.59 0.84 5.98
C SER A 20 12.83 -0.06 5.89
N GLN A 21 13.96 0.33 6.49
CA GLN A 21 15.21 -0.42 6.44
C GLN A 21 15.73 -0.75 7.84
N PHE A 22 16.32 -1.93 7.99
CA PHE A 22 16.83 -2.43 9.26
C PHE A 22 18.13 -3.20 9.07
N PHE A 23 19.01 -3.16 10.07
CA PHE A 23 20.15 -4.07 10.10
C PHE A 23 19.73 -5.49 10.47
N LYS A 24 20.56 -6.46 10.09
CA LYS A 24 20.40 -7.86 10.51
C LYS A 24 20.33 -7.94 12.04
N TYR A 25 19.36 -8.68 12.53
CA TYR A 25 19.01 -8.91 13.93
C TYR A 25 18.38 -7.71 14.67
N GLU A 26 18.15 -6.57 14.02
CA GLU A 26 17.27 -5.55 14.59
C GLU A 26 15.83 -6.09 14.68
N SER A 27 15.10 -5.56 15.66
CA SER A 27 13.72 -5.95 15.91
C SER A 27 12.75 -4.92 15.34
N VAL A 28 11.64 -5.41 14.79
CA VAL A 28 10.49 -4.60 14.38
C VAL A 28 9.21 -5.21 14.94
N SER A 29 8.26 -4.34 15.30
CA SER A 29 6.90 -4.71 15.67
C SER A 29 5.94 -4.23 14.58
N LEU A 30 5.18 -5.15 14.01
CA LEU A 30 4.18 -4.90 12.98
C LEU A 30 2.80 -5.12 13.58
N SER A 31 1.93 -4.11 13.59
CA SER A 31 0.66 -4.18 14.32
C SER A 31 -0.53 -3.84 13.44
N CYS A 32 -1.58 -4.67 13.50
CA CYS A 32 -2.86 -4.37 12.86
C CYS A 32 -3.72 -3.51 13.79
N GLU A 33 -3.95 -2.27 13.40
CA GLU A 33 -4.84 -1.32 14.04
C GLU A 33 -6.20 -1.35 13.34
N VAL A 34 -7.28 -1.60 14.07
CA VAL A 34 -8.61 -1.87 13.50
C VAL A 34 -9.60 -0.86 14.06
N GLN A 35 -10.39 -0.22 13.22
CA GLN A 35 -11.53 0.57 13.67
C GLN A 35 -12.76 -0.34 13.81
N GLY A 36 -13.12 -0.71 15.04
CA GLY A 36 -14.33 -1.49 15.32
C GLY A 36 -14.08 -2.93 15.79
N ASN A 37 -15.00 -3.85 15.45
CA ASN A 37 -15.01 -5.20 16.00
C ASN A 37 -13.80 -6.01 15.49
N SER A 38 -13.07 -6.62 16.43
CA SER A 38 -11.81 -7.34 16.23
C SER A 38 -12.01 -8.67 15.47
N ALA A 39 -12.40 -8.61 14.19
CA ALA A 39 -12.13 -9.69 13.26
C ALA A 39 -10.63 -10.02 13.35
N ARG A 40 -10.24 -11.30 13.31
CA ARG A 40 -8.85 -11.74 13.56
C ARG A 40 -7.94 -11.30 12.40
N TRP A 41 -7.53 -10.03 12.41
CA TRP A 41 -6.50 -9.50 11.53
C TRP A 41 -5.17 -10.15 11.89
N ARG A 42 -4.49 -10.67 10.88
CA ARG A 42 -3.19 -11.31 11.01
C ARG A 42 -2.18 -10.56 10.15
N VAL A 43 -0.96 -10.42 10.65
CA VAL A 43 0.14 -9.88 9.86
C VAL A 43 0.59 -10.97 8.90
N VAL A 44 0.58 -10.65 7.61
CA VAL A 44 1.04 -11.51 6.52
C VAL A 44 2.23 -10.84 5.85
N ARG A 45 3.17 -11.66 5.35
CA ARG A 45 4.29 -11.18 4.54
C ARG A 45 4.38 -11.93 3.23
N ASN A 46 4.95 -11.26 2.23
CA ASN A 46 5.52 -11.88 1.04
C ASN A 46 6.97 -11.43 0.91
N THR A 47 7.89 -12.36 1.17
CA THR A 47 9.34 -12.06 1.07
C THR A 47 9.76 -11.84 -0.38
N THR A 48 10.91 -11.22 -0.62
CA THR A 48 11.49 -11.05 -1.97
C THR A 48 11.75 -12.37 -2.69
N ARG A 49 11.77 -13.50 -1.96
CA ARG A 49 11.86 -14.87 -2.51
C ARG A 49 10.51 -15.50 -2.86
N GLY A 50 9.41 -14.79 -2.64
CA GLY A 50 8.05 -15.28 -2.91
C GLY A 50 7.45 -16.13 -1.78
N ASN A 51 8.05 -16.15 -0.59
CA ASN A 51 7.47 -16.88 0.55
C ASN A 51 6.34 -16.06 1.16
N LEU A 52 5.12 -16.50 0.89
CA LEU A 52 3.88 -16.00 1.51
C LEU A 52 3.61 -16.78 2.79
N SER A 53 3.63 -16.10 3.94
CA SER A 53 3.24 -16.72 5.22
C SER A 53 2.72 -15.71 6.23
N GLU A 54 1.89 -16.20 7.16
CA GLU A 54 1.36 -15.43 8.28
C GLU A 54 2.36 -15.41 9.45
N CYS A 55 2.27 -14.40 10.32
CA CYS A 55 3.08 -14.35 11.53
C CYS A 55 2.81 -15.59 12.40
N ASN A 56 3.85 -16.07 13.10
CA ASN A 56 3.80 -17.21 14.01
C ASN A 56 3.71 -18.60 13.33
N THR A 57 3.94 -18.71 12.02
CA THR A 57 4.17 -20.01 11.34
C THR A 57 5.64 -20.40 11.32
N ASP A 58 6.47 -19.59 10.67
CA ASP A 58 7.90 -19.82 10.42
C ASP A 58 8.76 -18.60 10.75
N TRP A 59 8.11 -17.50 11.16
CA TRP A 59 8.75 -16.22 11.47
C TRP A 59 7.90 -15.40 12.43
N GLY A 60 8.57 -14.45 13.08
CA GLY A 60 7.94 -13.55 14.02
C GLY A 60 7.39 -14.27 15.26
N LYS A 61 6.93 -13.47 16.22
CA LYS A 61 6.21 -13.91 17.40
C LYS A 61 4.96 -13.07 17.51
N GLN A 62 3.80 -13.73 17.49
CA GLN A 62 2.53 -13.03 17.62
C GLN A 62 2.31 -12.57 19.07
N GLN A 63 1.91 -11.32 19.23
CA GLN A 63 1.54 -10.69 20.49
C GLN A 63 0.28 -9.85 20.27
N GLY A 64 -0.89 -10.46 20.47
CA GLY A 64 -2.17 -9.81 20.13
C GLY A 64 -2.32 -9.61 18.63
N SER A 65 -2.60 -8.38 18.18
CA SER A 65 -2.62 -7.98 16.77
C SER A 65 -1.24 -7.61 16.22
N SER A 66 -0.20 -7.70 17.06
CA SER A 66 1.18 -7.38 16.70
C SER A 66 2.00 -8.63 16.38
N CYS A 67 3.00 -8.47 15.51
CA CYS A 67 3.99 -9.46 15.17
C CYS A 67 5.39 -8.88 15.43
N ASN A 68 6.10 -9.45 16.41
CA ASN A 68 7.46 -9.04 16.74
C ASN A 68 8.46 -9.92 16.01
N VAL A 69 9.35 -9.32 15.22
CA VAL A 69 10.27 -10.03 14.34
C VAL A 69 11.70 -9.59 14.63
N SER A 70 12.61 -10.56 14.79
CA SER A 70 14.05 -10.29 14.66
C SER A 70 14.45 -10.50 13.20
N LEU A 71 14.91 -9.44 12.55
CA LEU A 71 15.04 -9.39 11.11
C LEU A 71 16.30 -10.11 10.62
N THR A 72 16.18 -10.74 9.46
CA THR A 72 17.30 -11.35 8.72
C THR A 72 17.17 -10.95 7.24
N PRO A 73 18.23 -11.04 6.42
CA PRO A 73 18.13 -10.68 5.00
C PRO A 73 17.00 -11.39 4.24
N SER A 74 16.68 -12.64 4.60
CA SER A 74 15.57 -13.41 4.04
C SER A 74 14.18 -12.90 4.42
N HIS A 75 14.07 -11.99 5.39
CA HIS A 75 12.81 -11.36 5.78
C HIS A 75 12.47 -10.15 4.91
N SER A 76 13.38 -9.67 4.05
CA SER A 76 13.06 -8.53 3.17
C SER A 76 11.83 -8.84 2.30
N GLY A 77 10.91 -7.88 2.17
CA GLY A 77 9.67 -8.07 1.41
C GLY A 77 8.54 -7.14 1.84
N VAL A 78 7.33 -7.48 1.41
CA VAL A 78 6.12 -6.69 1.63
C VAL A 78 5.31 -7.30 2.77
N TYR A 79 4.79 -6.45 3.65
CA TYR A 79 4.03 -6.81 4.85
C TYR A 79 2.69 -6.07 4.87
N TRP A 80 1.61 -6.75 5.25
CA TRP A 80 0.26 -6.18 5.37
C TRP A 80 -0.55 -6.93 6.41
N CYS A 81 -1.68 -6.39 6.81
CA CYS A 81 -2.68 -7.08 7.62
C CYS A 81 -3.75 -7.69 6.73
N GLU A 82 -4.13 -8.93 7.01
CA GLU A 82 -5.16 -9.67 6.29
C GLU A 82 -6.30 -10.07 7.24
N SER A 83 -7.54 -9.82 6.84
CA SER A 83 -8.73 -10.21 7.61
C SER A 83 -9.11 -11.68 7.37
N GLY A 84 -10.04 -12.22 8.15
CA GLY A 84 -10.60 -13.56 7.91
C GLY A 84 -11.43 -13.65 6.61
N SER A 85 -11.93 -12.51 6.14
CA SER A 85 -12.70 -12.34 4.90
C SER A 85 -11.84 -12.11 3.66
N GLY A 86 -10.50 -11.99 3.82
CA GLY A 86 -9.57 -11.70 2.73
C GLY A 86 -9.43 -10.22 2.39
N GLU A 87 -9.80 -9.32 3.32
CA GLU A 87 -9.52 -7.88 3.18
C GLU A 87 -8.09 -7.57 3.60
N HIS A 88 -7.53 -6.50 3.04
CA HIS A 88 -6.13 -6.11 3.25
C HIS A 88 -6.03 -4.67 3.79
N SER A 89 -5.06 -4.42 4.66
CA SER A 89 -4.65 -3.06 5.05
C SER A 89 -3.73 -2.42 4.01
N ASN A 90 -3.18 -1.23 4.33
CA ASN A 90 -1.97 -0.75 3.68
C ASN A 90 -0.84 -1.79 3.79
N ALA A 91 0.06 -1.75 2.80
CA ALA A 91 1.24 -2.59 2.76
C ALA A 91 2.51 -1.75 2.94
N VAL A 92 3.51 -2.32 3.59
CA VAL A 92 4.82 -1.68 3.80
C VAL A 92 5.93 -2.58 3.28
N ASN A 93 6.99 -1.98 2.74
CA ASN A 93 8.17 -2.70 2.28
C ASN A 93 9.27 -2.60 3.34
N ILE A 94 9.76 -3.74 3.80
CA ILE A 94 10.87 -3.83 4.75
C ILE A 94 12.08 -4.41 4.03
N THR A 95 13.20 -3.70 4.09
CA THR A 95 14.47 -4.12 3.49
C THR A 95 15.51 -4.38 4.58
N VAL A 96 16.14 -5.55 4.53
CA VAL A 96 17.21 -5.96 5.44
C VAL A 96 18.47 -6.23 4.62
N PRO A 97 19.28 -5.20 4.31
CA PRO A 97 20.44 -5.38 3.46
C PRO A 97 21.56 -6.14 4.16
N ALA A 98 22.44 -6.73 3.36
CA ALA A 98 23.71 -7.30 3.84
C ALA A 98 24.82 -6.25 3.98
N GLY A 99 24.59 -5.03 3.46
CA GLY A 99 25.55 -3.92 3.54
C GLY A 99 25.61 -3.29 4.93
N ALA A 100 26.65 -2.48 5.14
CA ALA A 100 26.92 -1.82 6.42
C ALA A 100 26.22 -0.45 6.59
N VAL A 101 25.47 0.00 5.57
CA VAL A 101 24.79 1.30 5.54
C VAL A 101 23.31 1.09 5.22
N ILE A 102 22.44 1.78 5.95
CA ILE A 102 20.99 1.84 5.70
C ILE A 102 20.51 3.29 5.73
N LEU A 103 19.41 3.55 5.03
CA LEU A 103 18.65 4.78 5.15
C LEU A 103 17.49 4.55 6.12
N GLU A 104 17.47 5.28 7.23
CA GLU A 104 16.26 5.42 8.02
C GLU A 104 15.34 6.41 7.35
N SER A 105 14.34 5.89 6.64
CA SER A 105 13.19 6.62 6.12
C SER A 105 11.90 5.98 6.67
N PRO A 106 10.82 6.75 6.84
CA PRO A 106 9.51 6.23 7.25
C PRO A 106 9.07 5.02 6.42
N ALA A 107 8.47 4.02 7.06
CA ALA A 107 7.83 2.90 6.36
C ALA A 107 6.41 3.25 5.91
N LEU A 108 5.78 4.22 6.58
CA LEU A 108 4.44 4.70 6.28
C LEU A 108 4.48 6.03 5.50
N PRO A 109 3.40 6.35 4.77
CA PRO A 109 3.29 7.64 4.10
C PRO A 109 3.39 8.81 5.08
N VAL A 110 4.11 9.85 4.67
CA VAL A 110 4.28 11.10 5.44
C VAL A 110 3.21 12.09 5.01
N THR A 111 2.61 12.80 5.97
CA THR A 111 1.60 13.82 5.68
C THR A 111 2.26 15.08 5.14
N GLU A 112 1.65 15.72 4.13
CA GLU A 112 2.06 17.03 3.66
C GLU A 112 2.07 18.06 4.81
N GLY A 113 3.09 18.93 4.83
CA GLY A 113 3.33 19.89 5.90
C GLY A 113 4.07 19.33 7.12
N ASP A 114 4.12 18.01 7.32
CA ASP A 114 4.90 17.41 8.40
C ASP A 114 6.42 17.57 8.15
N SER A 115 7.19 17.51 9.22
CA SER A 115 8.65 17.47 9.15
C SER A 115 9.13 16.02 9.19
N VAL A 116 9.97 15.63 8.23
CA VAL A 116 10.63 14.31 8.20
C VAL A 116 12.14 14.45 8.27
N THR A 117 12.80 13.59 9.03
CA THR A 117 14.27 13.50 9.09
C THR A 117 14.69 12.15 8.55
N LEU A 118 15.44 12.17 7.45
CA LEU A 118 16.11 11.01 6.87
C LEU A 118 17.49 10.88 7.51
N ARG A 119 17.83 9.68 7.99
CA ARG A 119 19.11 9.44 8.66
C ARG A 119 19.89 8.32 8.01
N CYS A 120 21.13 8.59 7.65
CA CYS A 120 22.06 7.56 7.22
C CYS A 120 22.62 6.86 8.46
N ARG A 121 22.40 5.54 8.57
CA ARG A 121 22.90 4.73 9.67
C ARG A 121 23.92 3.72 9.21
N TYR A 122 24.78 3.39 10.16
CA TYR A 122 25.95 2.55 9.97
C TYR A 122 25.90 1.41 10.98
N GLN A 123 26.30 0.21 10.55
CA GLN A 123 26.31 -0.97 11.41
C GLN A 123 27.33 -0.83 12.54
N GLU A 124 28.46 -0.19 12.26
CA GLU A 124 29.48 0.21 13.23
C GLU A 124 29.53 1.74 13.29
N THR A 125 29.75 2.31 14.49
CA THR A 125 29.86 3.75 14.67
C THR A 125 31.04 4.29 13.84
N PRO A 126 30.81 5.11 12.80
CA PRO A 126 31.90 5.61 11.99
C PRO A 126 32.58 6.79 12.70
N SER A 127 33.84 7.03 12.32
CA SER A 127 34.57 8.24 12.75
C SER A 127 34.10 9.51 12.04
N ASP A 128 33.45 9.35 10.89
CA ASP A 128 32.87 10.43 10.08
C ASP A 128 31.42 10.06 9.75
N LEU A 129 30.49 10.94 10.13
CA LEU A 129 29.06 10.75 9.91
C LEU A 129 28.60 11.34 8.57
N THR A 130 29.48 12.03 7.84
CA THR A 130 29.15 12.74 6.61
C THR A 130 28.48 11.78 5.61
N ALA A 131 27.25 12.13 5.23
CA ALA A 131 26.46 11.39 4.28
C ALA A 131 26.02 12.29 3.14
N VAL A 132 26.02 11.74 1.92
CA VAL A 132 25.46 12.38 0.72
C VAL A 132 24.11 11.75 0.45
N PHE A 133 23.07 12.58 0.38
CA PHE A 133 21.70 12.15 0.13
C PHE A 133 21.32 12.33 -1.35
N TYR A 134 20.64 11.33 -1.88
CA TYR A 134 20.14 11.30 -3.26
C TYR A 134 18.63 11.09 -3.25
N LYS A 135 17.94 11.71 -4.22
CA LYS A 135 16.54 11.48 -4.56
C LYS A 135 16.43 11.20 -6.04
N ASP A 136 15.79 10.09 -6.43
CA ASP A 136 15.57 9.70 -7.82
C ASP A 136 16.87 9.71 -8.64
N GLY A 137 17.95 9.20 -8.03
CA GLY A 137 19.30 9.17 -8.61
C GLY A 137 20.05 10.52 -8.62
N SER A 138 19.41 11.62 -8.26
CA SER A 138 19.98 12.97 -8.25
C SER A 138 20.51 13.35 -6.87
N LEU A 139 21.70 13.96 -6.81
CA LEU A 139 22.26 14.46 -5.55
C LEU A 139 21.41 15.62 -5.02
N ILE A 140 20.96 15.52 -3.76
CA ILE A 140 20.21 16.59 -3.09
C ILE A 140 21.17 17.50 -2.33
N ARG A 141 21.92 16.93 -1.37
CA ARG A 141 22.86 17.63 -0.49
C ARG A 141 23.74 16.64 0.29
N ALA A 142 24.82 17.16 0.89
CA ALA A 142 25.69 16.44 1.80
C ALA A 142 25.57 17.02 3.21
N GLU A 143 25.43 16.16 4.21
CA GLU A 143 25.19 16.54 5.60
C GLU A 143 26.24 15.89 6.52
N SER A 144 26.97 16.71 7.27
CA SER A 144 28.04 16.23 8.17
C SER A 144 27.52 15.47 9.39
N SER A 145 26.26 15.69 9.77
CA SER A 145 25.57 14.94 10.82
C SER A 145 25.14 13.54 10.40
N GLY A 146 25.09 13.28 9.08
CA GLY A 146 24.44 12.08 8.53
C GLY A 146 22.91 12.13 8.57
N GLU A 147 22.32 13.30 8.86
CA GLU A 147 20.87 13.52 8.96
C GLU A 147 20.44 14.65 8.02
N MET A 148 19.40 14.42 7.23
CA MET A 148 18.77 15.41 6.35
C MET A 148 17.31 15.60 6.76
N THR A 149 16.95 16.82 7.13
CA THR A 149 15.56 17.16 7.49
C THR A 149 14.86 17.90 6.36
N ILE A 150 13.64 17.46 6.03
CA ILE A 150 12.68 18.17 5.19
C ILE A 150 11.63 18.74 6.15
N PRO A 151 11.65 20.06 6.43
CA PRO A 151 10.88 20.65 7.53
C PRO A 151 9.37 20.76 7.25
N ALA A 152 8.98 20.82 5.97
CA ALA A 152 7.60 20.86 5.52
C ALA A 152 7.54 20.04 4.23
N VAL A 153 7.15 18.78 4.36
CA VAL A 153 7.03 17.84 3.25
C VAL A 153 5.94 18.30 2.28
N SER A 154 6.18 18.19 0.99
CA SER A 154 5.23 18.46 -0.08
C SER A 154 5.12 17.24 -1.00
N LYS A 155 4.12 17.19 -1.89
CA LYS A 155 4.02 16.10 -2.86
C LYS A 155 5.27 15.97 -3.77
N SER A 156 6.02 17.06 -3.95
CA SER A 156 7.29 17.05 -4.71
C SER A 156 8.44 16.33 -3.99
N ASP A 157 8.31 16.05 -2.70
CA ASP A 157 9.28 15.29 -1.91
C ASP A 157 9.04 13.77 -1.99
N GLU A 158 7.97 13.30 -2.64
CA GLU A 158 7.78 11.87 -2.90
C GLU A 158 8.84 11.33 -3.88
N GLY A 159 9.44 10.18 -3.59
CA GLY A 159 10.41 9.53 -4.49
C GLY A 159 11.33 8.50 -3.84
N LEU A 160 12.34 8.05 -4.60
CA LEU A 160 13.36 7.08 -4.14
C LEU A 160 14.54 7.80 -3.49
N TYR A 161 14.72 7.57 -2.19
CA TYR A 161 15.83 8.12 -1.42
C TYR A 161 16.91 7.08 -1.14
N LYS A 162 18.18 7.51 -1.15
CA LYS A 162 19.31 6.74 -0.62
C LYS A 162 20.36 7.67 -0.02
N CYS A 163 21.22 7.12 0.84
CA CYS A 163 22.40 7.81 1.33
C CYS A 163 23.69 7.06 0.96
N SER A 164 24.77 7.82 0.77
CA SER A 164 26.13 7.30 0.55
C SER A 164 27.09 7.90 1.56
N SER A 165 28.03 7.11 2.04
CA SER A 165 29.15 7.57 2.85
C SER A 165 30.44 6.84 2.48
N SER A 166 31.52 7.13 3.20
CA SER A 166 32.78 6.39 3.10
C SER A 166 32.66 4.89 3.42
N LYS A 167 31.55 4.46 4.05
CA LYS A 167 31.27 3.06 4.41
C LYS A 167 30.44 2.31 3.37
N GLY A 168 29.94 2.99 2.34
CA GLY A 168 29.12 2.42 1.27
C GLY A 168 27.82 3.18 1.04
N GLU A 169 26.93 2.58 0.27
CA GLU A 169 25.61 3.12 -0.06
C GLU A 169 24.50 2.31 0.61
N SER A 170 23.42 2.97 1.02
CA SER A 170 22.19 2.31 1.42
C SER A 170 21.43 1.79 0.20
N PRO A 171 20.58 0.76 0.36
CA PRO A 171 19.50 0.51 -0.59
C PRO A 171 18.62 1.76 -0.78
N GLU A 172 17.95 1.84 -1.92
CA GLU A 172 16.92 2.85 -2.16
C GLU A 172 15.66 2.54 -1.34
N SER A 173 15.01 3.60 -0.88
CA SER A 173 13.76 3.54 -0.13
C SER A 173 12.75 4.51 -0.73
N TRP A 174 11.55 4.03 -1.04
CA TRP A 174 10.47 4.88 -1.53
C TRP A 174 9.81 5.60 -0.34
N MET A 175 9.82 6.93 -0.35
CA MET A 175 9.08 7.75 0.60
C MET A 175 7.83 8.31 -0.08
N THR A 176 6.66 7.93 0.41
CA THR A 176 5.35 8.39 -0.09
C THR A 176 4.88 9.60 0.70
N VAL A 177 4.23 10.56 0.02
CA VAL A 177 3.60 11.73 0.64
C VAL A 177 2.10 11.71 0.43
N THR A 178 1.35 11.83 1.52
CA THR A 178 -0.12 11.92 1.52
C THR A 178 -0.54 13.37 1.72
N ASP A 179 -1.44 13.87 0.88
CA ASP A 179 -1.94 15.25 0.93
C ASP A 179 -2.83 15.47 2.18
N LEU A 180 -2.74 16.67 2.76
CA LEU A 180 -3.65 17.18 3.79
C LEU A 180 -5.02 17.58 3.24
N SER A 181 -5.22 17.53 1.92
CA SER A 181 -6.48 17.86 1.25
C SER A 181 -7.56 16.85 1.64
N LEU A 182 -8.15 17.03 2.82
CA LEU A 182 -9.39 16.41 3.27
C LEU A 182 -9.50 14.93 2.88
N SER A 183 -8.48 14.13 3.24
CA SER A 183 -8.45 12.67 3.05
C SER A 183 -9.49 11.90 3.89
N ASP A 184 -10.55 12.59 4.33
CA ASP A 184 -11.75 12.04 4.94
C ASP A 184 -13.04 12.41 4.20
N LEU A 185 -12.96 13.07 3.04
CA LEU A 185 -14.13 13.41 2.22
C LEU A 185 -13.99 12.83 0.80
N SER A 186 -14.39 11.56 0.67
CA SER A 186 -14.69 10.83 -0.57
C SER A 186 -13.49 10.16 -1.27
N PRO A 187 -13.62 8.87 -1.68
CA PRO A 187 -12.63 8.25 -2.56
C PRO A 187 -12.52 9.04 -3.89
N PRO A 188 -11.33 9.07 -4.52
CA PRO A 188 -11.07 9.84 -5.74
C PRO A 188 -11.96 9.41 -6.92
N ALA A 189 -12.48 8.18 -6.88
CA ALA A 189 -13.50 7.67 -7.77
C ALA A 189 -14.49 6.74 -7.04
N SER A 190 -15.73 6.70 -7.52
CA SER A 190 -16.80 5.80 -7.09
C SER A 190 -17.27 4.94 -8.27
N LEU A 191 -17.35 3.63 -8.07
CA LEU A 191 -17.97 2.71 -9.03
C LEU A 191 -19.49 2.72 -8.84
N SER A 192 -20.23 3.14 -9.86
CA SER A 192 -21.68 3.03 -9.93
C SER A 192 -22.14 1.90 -10.84
N VAL A 193 -23.22 1.23 -10.43
CA VAL A 193 -23.80 0.07 -11.13
C VAL A 193 -25.21 0.44 -11.58
N SER A 194 -25.50 0.24 -12.87
CA SER A 194 -26.82 0.49 -13.44
C SER A 194 -27.34 -0.74 -14.18
N PRO A 195 -28.51 -1.29 -13.80
CA PRO A 195 -29.34 -0.89 -12.67
C PRO A 195 -28.69 -1.17 -11.30
N ASP A 196 -29.02 -0.38 -10.29
CA ASP A 196 -28.44 -0.45 -8.93
C ASP A 196 -28.91 -1.70 -8.17
N ARG A 197 -28.30 -2.83 -8.49
CA ARG A 197 -28.51 -4.14 -7.86
C ARG A 197 -27.24 -4.97 -7.97
N SER A 198 -27.08 -5.93 -7.06
CA SER A 198 -25.92 -6.84 -7.00
C SER A 198 -26.17 -8.20 -7.65
N GLN A 199 -27.39 -8.44 -8.13
CA GLN A 199 -27.85 -9.74 -8.61
C GLN A 199 -28.52 -9.59 -9.96
N PHE A 200 -28.08 -10.41 -10.92
CA PHE A 200 -28.54 -10.33 -12.30
C PHE A 200 -28.76 -11.73 -12.87
N PHE A 201 -29.81 -11.89 -13.66
CA PHE A 201 -30.03 -13.12 -14.40
C PHE A 201 -29.05 -13.27 -15.57
N LYS A 202 -28.86 -14.51 -16.02
CA LYS A 202 -27.99 -14.82 -17.15
C LYS A 202 -28.39 -13.98 -18.39
N TYR A 203 -27.38 -13.33 -18.98
CA TYR A 203 -27.46 -12.41 -20.11
C TYR A 203 -28.12 -11.06 -19.84
N GLU A 204 -28.45 -10.73 -18.59
CA GLU A 204 -28.83 -9.35 -18.27
C GLU A 204 -27.66 -8.39 -18.49
N SER A 205 -27.97 -7.23 -19.05
CA SER A 205 -27.01 -6.16 -19.28
C SER A 205 -26.88 -5.31 -18.02
N VAL A 206 -25.64 -5.08 -17.59
CA VAL A 206 -25.29 -4.12 -16.53
C VAL A 206 -24.25 -3.14 -17.06
N SER A 207 -24.36 -1.89 -16.64
CA SER A 207 -23.38 -0.83 -16.90
C SER A 207 -22.64 -0.49 -15.62
N LEU A 208 -21.32 -0.56 -15.68
CA LEU A 208 -20.39 -0.25 -14.58
C LEU A 208 -19.66 1.04 -14.92
N SER A 209 -19.77 2.10 -14.14
CA SER A 209 -19.21 3.41 -14.48
C SER A 209 -18.36 3.97 -13.35
N CYS A 210 -17.19 4.52 -13.70
CA CYS A 210 -16.33 5.20 -12.74
C CYS A 210 -16.71 6.68 -12.67
N GLU A 211 -17.28 7.11 -11.55
CA GLU A 211 -17.60 8.50 -11.23
C GLU A 211 -16.43 9.13 -10.49
N VAL A 212 -15.73 10.08 -11.13
CA VAL A 212 -14.48 10.67 -10.60
C VAL A 212 -14.74 12.11 -10.17
N GLN A 213 -14.27 12.49 -8.98
CA GLN A 213 -14.38 13.86 -8.48
C GLN A 213 -13.11 14.65 -8.86
N GLY A 214 -13.01 15.10 -10.12
CA GLY A 214 -11.84 15.85 -10.61
C GLY A 214 -11.37 15.45 -12.00
N ASN A 215 -10.07 15.65 -12.29
CA ASN A 215 -9.50 15.50 -13.63
C ASN A 215 -9.59 14.04 -14.12
N SER A 216 -10.28 13.83 -15.24
CA SER A 216 -10.78 12.54 -15.69
C SER A 216 -9.82 11.80 -16.63
N ALA A 217 -8.66 11.36 -16.15
CA ALA A 217 -7.72 10.62 -17.01
C ALA A 217 -7.26 9.30 -16.39
N GLY A 218 -7.83 8.17 -16.85
CA GLY A 218 -7.21 6.85 -16.74
C GLY A 218 -7.87 5.80 -15.84
N TRP A 219 -9.05 6.05 -15.29
CA TRP A 219 -9.78 5.03 -14.51
C TRP A 219 -10.35 3.95 -15.43
N ARG A 220 -10.07 2.69 -15.09
CA ARG A 220 -10.55 1.50 -15.81
C ARG A 220 -11.34 0.60 -14.89
N VAL A 221 -12.41 -0.01 -15.41
CA VAL A 221 -13.20 -0.99 -14.66
C VAL A 221 -12.44 -2.32 -14.67
N VAL A 222 -12.16 -2.85 -13.49
CA VAL A 222 -11.48 -4.12 -13.27
C VAL A 222 -12.41 -5.05 -12.52
N ARG A 223 -12.28 -6.35 -12.76
CA ARG A 223 -13.00 -7.37 -12.01
C ARG A 223 -12.07 -8.48 -11.51
N ASN A 224 -12.47 -9.09 -10.42
CA ASN A 224 -12.00 -10.39 -9.97
C ASN A 224 -13.19 -11.35 -9.84
N THR A 225 -13.27 -12.32 -10.73
CA THR A 225 -14.34 -13.32 -10.67
C THR A 225 -14.18 -14.25 -9.48
N SER A 226 -15.24 -14.95 -9.04
CA SER A 226 -15.17 -15.98 -7.99
C SER A 226 -14.22 -17.14 -8.32
N ARG A 227 -13.73 -17.22 -9.57
CA ARG A 227 -12.70 -18.18 -10.03
C ARG A 227 -11.28 -17.63 -9.94
N GLY A 228 -11.08 -16.41 -9.42
CA GLY A 228 -9.78 -15.75 -9.31
C GLY A 228 -9.26 -15.13 -10.62
N ILE A 229 -10.14 -14.93 -11.62
CA ILE A 229 -9.73 -14.31 -12.89
C ILE A 229 -9.79 -12.79 -12.73
N LEU A 230 -8.61 -12.17 -12.71
CA LEU A 230 -8.41 -10.72 -12.73
C LEU A 230 -8.34 -10.24 -14.19
N SER A 231 -9.21 -9.32 -14.58
CA SER A 231 -9.27 -8.81 -15.96
C SER A 231 -9.85 -7.40 -16.01
N GLU A 232 -9.36 -6.60 -16.94
CA GLU A 232 -9.86 -5.25 -17.22
C GLU A 232 -11.03 -5.31 -18.20
N CYS A 233 -11.94 -4.34 -18.16
CA CYS A 233 -12.98 -4.27 -19.18
C CYS A 233 -12.35 -4.15 -20.58
N ASN A 234 -12.98 -4.78 -21.59
CA ASN A 234 -12.54 -4.75 -22.99
C ASN A 234 -11.33 -5.65 -23.32
N THR A 235 -10.89 -6.54 -22.41
CA THR A 235 -9.88 -7.58 -22.71
C THR A 235 -10.52 -8.89 -23.18
N ASP A 236 -11.41 -9.46 -22.36
CA ASP A 236 -12.07 -10.77 -22.56
C ASP A 236 -13.55 -10.74 -22.13
N TRP A 237 -14.02 -9.60 -21.63
CA TRP A 237 -15.37 -9.38 -21.15
C TRP A 237 -15.75 -7.91 -21.20
N GLY A 238 -17.07 -7.68 -21.18
CA GLY A 238 -17.62 -6.34 -21.26
C GLY A 238 -17.31 -5.64 -22.59
N LYS A 239 -17.93 -4.48 -22.79
CA LYS A 239 -17.66 -3.56 -23.88
C LYS A 239 -17.53 -2.18 -23.29
N GLN A 240 -16.39 -1.53 -23.56
CA GLN A 240 -16.18 -0.16 -23.11
C GLN A 240 -17.04 0.81 -23.92
N GLN A 241 -17.80 1.64 -23.23
CA GLN A 241 -18.63 2.72 -23.78
C GLN A 241 -18.35 3.99 -22.97
N GLY A 242 -17.46 4.86 -23.47
CA GLY A 242 -16.99 6.04 -22.73
C GLY A 242 -16.23 5.64 -21.46
N SER A 243 -16.64 6.16 -20.31
CA SER A 243 -16.13 5.80 -18.97
C SER A 243 -16.83 4.59 -18.35
N SER A 244 -17.77 3.97 -19.07
CA SER A 244 -18.56 2.85 -18.59
C SER A 244 -18.16 1.53 -19.26
N CYS A 245 -18.26 0.43 -18.52
CA CYS A 245 -18.14 -0.93 -19.01
C CYS A 245 -19.50 -1.61 -19.03
N VAL A 246 -19.99 -1.96 -20.21
CA VAL A 246 -21.27 -2.66 -20.36
C VAL A 246 -21.01 -4.15 -20.49
N VAL A 247 -21.54 -4.95 -19.58
CA VAL A 247 -21.36 -6.40 -19.56
C VAL A 247 -22.70 -7.13 -19.57
N SER A 248 -22.80 -8.18 -20.39
CA SER A 248 -23.87 -9.17 -20.31
C SER A 248 -23.46 -10.25 -19.32
N LEU A 249 -24.05 -10.24 -18.12
CA LEU A 249 -23.61 -11.09 -17.02
C LEU A 249 -23.91 -12.57 -17.28
N ILE A 250 -22.94 -13.42 -16.94
CA ILE A 250 -23.10 -14.88 -16.90
C ILE A 250 -22.63 -15.39 -15.54
N PRO A 251 -23.06 -16.57 -15.06
CA PRO A 251 -22.70 -17.05 -13.72
C PRO A 251 -21.20 -17.09 -13.43
N SER A 252 -20.36 -17.34 -14.44
CA SER A 252 -18.90 -17.34 -14.31
C SER A 252 -18.29 -15.94 -14.16
N TYR A 253 -19.04 -14.87 -14.42
CA TYR A 253 -18.63 -13.49 -14.20
C TYR A 253 -19.00 -12.99 -12.81
N SER A 254 -19.62 -13.83 -11.97
CA SER A 254 -19.83 -13.47 -10.56
C SER A 254 -18.50 -13.14 -9.91
N GLY A 255 -18.44 -12.09 -9.10
CA GLY A 255 -17.19 -11.59 -8.56
C GLY A 255 -17.27 -10.16 -8.04
N VAL A 256 -16.10 -9.61 -7.76
CA VAL A 256 -15.89 -8.26 -7.26
C VAL A 256 -15.48 -7.35 -8.42
N TYR A 257 -16.05 -6.16 -8.49
CA TYR A 257 -15.79 -5.15 -9.52
C TYR A 257 -15.36 -3.84 -8.87
N TRP A 258 -14.36 -3.14 -9.41
CA TRP A 258 -13.90 -1.83 -8.93
C TRP A 258 -13.33 -1.00 -10.07
N CYS A 259 -13.14 0.29 -9.85
CA CYS A 259 -12.37 1.16 -10.73
C CYS A 259 -10.92 1.22 -10.24
N GLU A 260 -9.98 1.14 -11.17
CA GLU A 260 -8.54 1.23 -10.91
C GLU A 260 -7.94 2.39 -11.72
N SER A 261 -7.14 3.23 -11.09
CA SER A 261 -6.45 4.34 -11.77
C SER A 261 -5.14 3.86 -12.44
N GLY A 262 -4.54 4.72 -13.27
CA GLY A 262 -3.19 4.47 -13.81
C GLY A 262 -2.09 4.47 -12.73
N SER A 263 -2.34 5.08 -11.56
CA SER A 263 -1.44 5.14 -10.41
C SER A 263 -1.64 4.02 -9.39
N GLY A 264 -2.60 3.10 -9.63
CA GLY A 264 -2.88 1.98 -8.72
C GLY A 264 -3.82 2.34 -7.56
N GLU A 265 -4.58 3.43 -7.67
CA GLU A 265 -5.67 3.75 -6.73
C GLU A 265 -6.93 2.96 -7.08
N HIS A 266 -7.76 2.69 -6.06
CA HIS A 266 -8.99 1.90 -6.21
C HIS A 266 -10.21 2.67 -5.71
N SER A 267 -11.35 2.52 -6.41
CA SER A 267 -12.67 2.99 -5.91
C SER A 267 -13.26 2.04 -4.87
N ASN A 268 -14.49 2.30 -4.43
CA ASN A 268 -15.32 1.26 -3.81
C ASN A 268 -15.45 0.04 -4.73
N ALA A 269 -15.55 -1.13 -4.11
CA ALA A 269 -15.77 -2.39 -4.79
C ALA A 269 -17.22 -2.84 -4.66
N VAL A 270 -17.78 -3.42 -5.72
CA VAL A 270 -19.15 -3.94 -5.75
C VAL A 270 -19.14 -5.43 -6.07
N ASN A 271 -19.87 -6.19 -5.27
CA ASN A 271 -20.10 -7.62 -5.50
C ASN A 271 -21.27 -7.81 -6.45
N ILE A 272 -21.03 -8.51 -7.55
CA ILE A 272 -22.04 -8.81 -8.54
C ILE A 272 -22.13 -10.32 -8.71
N SER A 273 -23.34 -10.85 -8.65
CA SER A 273 -23.64 -12.28 -8.79
C SER A 273 -24.50 -12.53 -10.02
N GLY A 274 -23.99 -13.34 -10.95
CA GLY A 274 -24.74 -13.85 -12.09
C GLY A 274 -25.50 -15.11 -11.70
N MET A 275 -26.83 -15.05 -11.76
CA MET A 275 -27.72 -16.18 -11.51
C MET A 275 -27.95 -16.98 -12.79
N LYS A 276 -28.30 -18.26 -12.63
CA LYS A 276 -28.69 -19.12 -13.76
C LYS A 276 -30.04 -18.70 -14.35
#